data_AF-A0AAV1UA96-F1
#
_entry.id   AF-A0AAV1UA96-F1
#
_cell.length_a   1.000
_cell.length_b   1.000
_cell.length_c   1.000
_cell.angle_alpha   90.00
_cell.angle_beta   90.00
_cell.angle_gamma   90.00
#
_symmetry.space_group_name_H-M   'P 1'
#
loop_
_entity.id
_entity.type
_entity.pdbx_description
1 polymer ?
#
loop_
_entity_poly.entity_id
_entity_poly.type
_entity_poly.pdbx_seq_one_letter_code
_entity_poly.pdbx_strand_id
1 'polypeptide(L)' 'MNVLEVKDLGLVTKFLGMGVTYDDKNGYALEQKQCIRELLATSGLDLANPTRTPTGEDPDGEGEGDTLIGMSGGTAK' A
#
# COMPACT_ATOMS: atom_id res chain seq x y z
N MET A 1 28.74 -13.75 27.98
CA MET A 1 28.37 -13.80 26.56
C MET A 1 26.89 -14.15 26.54
N ASN A 2 25.99 -13.20 26.24
CA ASN A 2 24.55 -13.49 26.24
C ASN A 2 24.19 -14.05 24.87
N VAL A 3 23.82 -15.33 24.85
CA VAL A 3 23.24 -15.98 23.67
C VAL A 3 21.80 -15.48 23.56
N LEU A 4 21.47 -14.87 22.42
CA LEU A 4 20.08 -14.57 22.05
C LEU A 4 19.41 -15.90 21.70
N GLU A 5 18.60 -16.43 22.61
CA GLU A 5 17.66 -17.50 22.31
C GLU A 5 16.44 -16.91 21.58
N VAL A 6 16.45 -17.03 20.25
CA VAL A 6 15.28 -16.71 19.43
C VAL A 6 14.41 -17.96 19.35
N LYS A 7 13.21 -17.90 19.94
CA LYS A 7 12.22 -18.97 19.83
C LYS A 7 11.61 -18.96 18.44
N ASP A 8 11.49 -20.14 17.82
CA ASP A 8 10.67 -20.32 16.64
C ASP A 8 9.20 -20.27 17.05
N LEU A 9 8.47 -19.26 16.55
CA LEU A 9 7.05 -19.04 16.81
C LEU A 9 6.19 -19.44 15.60
N GLY A 10 6.78 -20.06 14.58
CA GLY A 10 6.14 -20.37 13.31
C GLY A 10 6.03 -19.15 12.39
N LEU A 11 5.22 -19.29 11.34
CA LEU A 11 5.04 -18.26 10.31
C LEU A 11 4.37 -17.02 10.89
N VAL A 12 5.01 -15.87 10.69
CA VAL A 12 4.47 -14.58 11.12
C VAL A 12 3.34 -14.18 10.18
N THR A 13 2.17 -13.90 10.72
CA THR A 13 1.00 -13.41 9.94
C THR A 13 0.64 -11.97 10.28
N LYS A 14 1.20 -11.42 11.37
CA LYS A 14 1.02 -10.03 11.79
C LYS A 14 2.31 -9.51 12.39
N PHE A 15 2.83 -8.41 11.84
CA PHE A 15 4.06 -7.77 12.31
C PHE A 15 3.80 -6.30 12.60
N LEU A 16 4.07 -5.86 13.83
CA LEU A 16 3.83 -4.47 14.28
C LEU A 16 2.40 -3.96 14.01
N GLY A 17 1.40 -4.83 14.07
CA GLY A 17 0.01 -4.47 13.78
C GLY A 17 -0.40 -4.62 12.30
N MET A 18 0.55 -4.73 11.39
CA MET A 18 0.32 -4.90 9.96
C MET A 18 0.15 -6.37 9.60
N GLY A 19 -0.81 -6.67 8.73
CA GLY A 19 -0.93 -8.00 8.12
C GLY A 19 0.29 -8.30 7.25
N VAL A 20 0.81 -9.51 7.34
CA VAL A 20 1.90 -9.99 6.47
C VAL A 20 1.57 -11.38 5.94
N THR A 21 1.94 -11.63 4.69
CA THR A 21 1.81 -12.94 4.04
C THR A 21 3.19 -13.47 3.71
N TYR A 22 3.37 -14.78 3.79
CA TYR A 22 4.63 -15.44 3.44
C TYR A 22 4.42 -16.44 2.31
N ASP A 23 5.33 -16.45 1.34
CA ASP A 23 5.45 -17.51 0.36
C ASP A 23 6.91 -17.93 0.19
N ASP A 24 7.15 -19.21 -0.13
CA ASP A 24 8.50 -19.78 -0.21
C ASP A 24 9.37 -19.19 -1.34
N LYS A 25 8.77 -18.50 -2.33
CA LYS A 25 9.47 -17.95 -3.49
C LYS A 25 9.88 -16.49 -3.28
N ASN A 26 9.01 -15.69 -2.67
CA ASN A 26 9.17 -14.23 -2.53
C ASN A 26 9.35 -13.79 -1.06
N GLY A 27 9.19 -14.68 -0.09
CA GLY A 27 9.32 -14.38 1.33
C GLY A 27 8.11 -13.63 1.89
N TYR A 28 8.37 -12.68 2.80
CA TYR A 28 7.32 -11.89 3.45
C TYR A 28 6.89 -10.69 2.59
N ALA A 29 5.59 -10.55 2.39
CA ALA A 29 4.95 -9.38 1.79
C ALA A 29 4.03 -8.69 2.80
N LEU A 30 4.05 -7.35 2.82
CA LEU A 30 3.13 -6.54 3.62
C LEU A 30 1.75 -6.52 2.97
N GLU A 31 0.70 -6.75 3.75
CA GLU A 31 -0.68 -6.69 3.28
C GLU A 31 -1.13 -5.22 3.12
N GLN A 32 -0.75 -4.60 1.99
CA GLN A 32 -1.09 -3.21 1.68
C GLN A 32 -2.60 -2.96 1.69
N LYS A 33 -3.41 -3.97 1.34
CA LYS A 33 -4.87 -3.86 1.31
C LYS A 33 -5.44 -3.48 2.68
N GLN A 34 -4.89 -4.04 3.76
CA GLN A 34 -5.31 -3.71 5.12
C GLN A 34 -4.96 -2.26 5.46
N CYS A 35 -3.75 -1.82 5.11
CA CYS A 35 -3.31 -0.43 5.28
C CYS A 35 -4.20 0.57 4.51
N ILE A 36 -4.54 0.26 3.25
CA ILE A 36 -5.43 1.10 2.44
C ILE A 36 -6.82 1.16 3.07
N ARG A 37 -7.38 0.03 3.54
CA ARG A 37 -8.69 0.03 4.22
C ARG A 37 -8.66 0.88 5.49
N GLU A 38 -7.60 0.78 6.28
CA GLU A 38 -7.42 1.60 7.49
C GLU A 38 -7.30 3.09 7.16
N LEU A 39 -6.55 3.44 6.11
CA LEU A 39 -6.44 4.81 5.62
C LEU A 39 -7.79 5.36 5.16
N LEU A 40 -8.55 4.57 4.39
CA LEU A 40 -9.90 4.95 3.94
C LEU A 40 -10.82 5.16 5.14
N ALA A 41 -10.84 4.25 6.11
CA ALA A 41 -11.67 4.36 7.30
C ALA A 41 -11.31 5.59 8.16
N THR A 42 -10.02 5.81 8.44
CA THR A 42 -9.55 6.97 9.21
C THR A 42 -9.80 8.30 8.50
N SER A 43 -9.90 8.29 7.17
CA SER A 43 -10.23 9.46 6.35
C SER A 43 -11.73 9.66 6.12
N GLY A 44 -12.61 8.77 6.64
CA GLY A 44 -14.06 8.82 6.41
C GLY A 44 -14.48 8.45 4.98
N LEU A 45 -13.66 7.68 4.28
CA LEU A 45 -13.84 7.23 2.89
C LEU A 45 -14.12 5.72 2.78
N ASP A 46 -14.42 5.05 3.88
CA ASP A 46 -14.73 3.62 3.93
C ASP A 46 -15.95 3.21 3.08
N LEU A 47 -16.89 4.15 2.91
CA LEU A 47 -18.09 3.98 2.07
C LEU A 47 -18.02 4.78 0.76
N ALA A 48 -16.90 5.42 0.45
CA ALA A 48 -16.76 6.21 -0.76
C ALA A 48 -16.77 5.30 -2.00
N ASN A 49 -17.60 5.63 -2.99
CA ASN A 49 -17.61 4.91 -4.26
C ASN A 49 -16.40 5.37 -5.08
N PRO A 50 -15.47 4.47 -5.48
CA PRO A 50 -14.35 4.86 -6.31
C PRO A 50 -14.86 5.31 -7.68
N THR A 51 -14.82 6.61 -7.94
CA THR A 51 -15.03 7.15 -9.28
C THR A 51 -13.69 7.19 -10.00
N ARG A 52 -13.67 6.77 -11.27
CA ARG A 52 -12.53 7.10 -12.12
C ARG A 52 -12.55 8.60 -12.33
N THR A 53 -11.63 9.32 -11.70
CA THR A 53 -11.28 10.66 -12.15
C THR A 53 -10.81 10.52 -13.60
N PRO A 54 -11.32 11.31 -14.56
CA PRO A 54 -10.80 11.31 -15.91
C PRO A 54 -9.31 11.66 -15.83
N THR A 55 -8.46 10.66 -15.95
CA THR A 55 -7.08 10.86 -16.35
C THR A 55 -7.20 11.34 -17.79
N GLY A 56 -6.68 12.53 -18.10
CA GLY A 56 -6.74 13.06 -19.47
C GLY A 56 -6.22 12.03 -20.48
N GLU A 57 -6.72 12.10 -21.71
CA GLU A 57 -6.51 11.16 -22.84
C GLU A 57 -5.34 10.19 -22.62
N ASP A 58 -5.66 8.90 -22.51
CA ASP A 58 -4.68 7.82 -22.52
C ASP A 58 -3.73 8.06 -23.71
N PRO A 59 -2.43 8.33 -23.49
CA PRO A 59 -1.50 8.29 -24.61
C PRO A 59 -1.50 6.84 -25.08
N ASP A 60 -1.96 6.61 -26.31
CA ASP A 60 -1.89 5.32 -27.00
C ASP A 60 -0.44 4.82 -26.99
N GLY A 61 -0.06 4.09 -25.95
CA GLY A 61 1.30 3.65 -25.74
C GLY A 61 1.36 2.76 -24.52
N GLU A 62 1.62 1.47 -24.75
CA GLU A 62 2.02 0.52 -23.72
C GLU A 62 3.18 1.11 -22.92
N GLY A 63 2.86 1.69 -21.77
CA GLY A 63 3.83 2.33 -20.88
C GLY A 63 3.53 1.89 -19.46
N GLU A 64 4.34 0.98 -18.95
CA GLU A 64 4.37 0.65 -17.54
C GLU A 64 4.64 1.91 -16.72
N GLY A 65 3.67 2.25 -15.86
CA GLY A 65 3.84 2.98 -14.60
C GLY A 65 4.44 4.39 -14.66
N ASP A 66 3.68 5.37 -14.17
CA ASP A 66 4.30 6.35 -13.27
C ASP A 66 3.25 6.99 -12.35
N THR A 67 3.22 6.57 -11.09
CA THR A 67 2.57 7.35 -10.03
C THR A 67 3.58 8.36 -9.53
N LEU A 68 3.51 9.61 -9.98
CA LEU A 68 4.22 10.70 -9.31
C LEU A 68 3.31 11.92 -9.14
N ILE A 69 3.04 12.20 -7.86
CA ILE A 69 2.32 13.37 -7.34
C ILE A 69 3.16 14.61 -7.70
N GLY A 70 2.88 15.22 -8.85
CA GLY A 70 3.57 16.41 -9.36
C GLY A 70 2.81 17.69 -9.10
N MET A 71 3.01 18.26 -7.91
CA MET A 71 2.85 19.68 -7.51
C MET A 71 2.09 20.62 -8.49
N SER A 72 0.83 20.93 -8.20
CA SER A 72 0.18 22.12 -8.78
C SER A 72 0.29 23.30 -7.80
N GLY A 73 1.29 24.16 -8.01
CA GLY A 73 1.31 25.51 -7.45
C GLY A 73 0.30 26.37 -8.18
N GLY A 74 -0.81 26.70 -7.51
CA GLY A 74 -1.81 27.61 -8.05
C GLY A 74 -1.33 29.06 -8.02
N THR A 75 -1.34 29.73 -9.17
CA THR A 75 -1.40 31.19 -9.23
C THR A 75 -2.85 31.62 -9.40
N ALA A 76 -3.31 32.39 -8.42
CA ALA A 76 -4.62 33.01 -8.38
C ALA A 76 -4.79 34.08 -9.46
N LYS A 77 -6.03 34.25 -9.94
CA LYS A 77 -6.52 35.51 -10.51
C LYS A 77 -7.45 36.18 -9.50
#